data_AF-W5S9Z1-F1
#
_entry.id   AF-W5S9Z1-F1
#
_cell.length_a   1.000
_cell.length_b   1.000
_cell.length_c   1.000
_cell.angle_alpha   90.00
_cell.angle_beta   90.00
_cell.angle_gamma   90.00
#
_symmetry.space_group_name_H-M   'P 1'
#
loop_
_entity.id
_entity.type
_entity.pdbx_description
1 polymer ?
#
loop_
_entity_poly.entity_id
_entity_poly.type
_entity_poly.pdbx_seq_one_letter_code
_entity_poly.pdbx_strand_id
1 'polypeptide(L)'
;MNKKTQENVDSAQKDNLMQSTEDNKEDKNSITLSLKEYEEYKAYKATRESDSQNLSINERISKELADTQARLEEENKLLSEASRINEIDTLARKHLSSHFNKETLLAKGYLLKDIMQAQRRELVRKYVPAEDIQAIAKVRDTSHLDGEVLEQLVNLAKVNIKKRIQATSISSKGEIKLNLTNEDISILDPNFSPQNFNEFNISIANAYKERRNEFYKLGKQKTA
;
A
#
# COMPACT_ATOMS: atom_id res chain seq x y z
N MET A 1 30.11 -79.64 32.90
CA MET A 1 29.08 -80.05 33.87
C MET A 1 29.21 -79.12 35.08
N ASN A 2 28.14 -78.39 35.41
CA ASN A 2 27.91 -77.53 36.60
C ASN A 2 28.71 -76.22 36.74
N LYS A 3 28.17 -75.07 37.18
CA LYS A 3 26.79 -74.55 37.43
C LYS A 3 26.92 -73.02 37.65
N LYS A 4 25.90 -72.24 37.25
CA LYS A 4 25.66 -70.80 37.50
C LYS A 4 25.29 -70.51 38.96
N THR A 5 25.52 -69.27 39.43
CA THR A 5 24.68 -68.31 40.23
C THR A 5 25.62 -67.31 40.97
N GLN A 6 25.37 -66.02 41.27
CA GLN A 6 24.22 -65.08 41.19
C GLN A 6 24.71 -63.64 41.54
N GLU A 7 23.93 -62.63 41.10
CA GLU A 7 23.61 -61.30 41.74
C GLU A 7 24.67 -60.18 41.88
N ASN A 8 24.49 -58.98 41.27
CA ASN A 8 23.68 -57.78 41.67
C ASN A 8 24.13 -57.18 43.03
N VAL A 9 24.30 -55.88 43.30
CA VAL A 9 24.10 -54.61 42.59
C VAL A 9 24.69 -53.48 43.50
N ASP A 10 24.86 -52.28 42.93
CA ASP A 10 24.92 -50.96 43.61
C ASP A 10 26.23 -50.37 44.21
N SER A 11 26.72 -49.37 43.47
CA SER A 11 26.68 -47.95 43.86
C SER A 11 27.97 -47.24 44.30
N ALA A 12 27.99 -45.98 43.84
CA ALA A 12 28.73 -44.82 44.34
C ALA A 12 30.23 -44.70 43.99
N GLN A 13 30.50 -43.87 42.98
CA GLN A 13 31.42 -42.74 43.18
C GLN A 13 31.16 -41.62 42.16
N LYS A 14 30.92 -40.43 42.72
CA LYS A 14 30.97 -39.13 42.03
C LYS A 14 32.34 -38.98 41.39
N ASP A 15 32.41 -38.40 40.20
CA ASP A 15 33.32 -37.29 39.92
C ASP A 15 32.99 -36.57 38.59
N ASN A 16 32.70 -35.29 38.77
CA ASN A 16 33.05 -34.13 37.95
C ASN A 16 33.58 -34.38 36.51
N LEU A 17 32.88 -33.86 35.49
CA LEU A 17 33.54 -33.30 34.33
C LEU A 17 32.66 -32.22 33.67
N MET A 18 33.09 -30.97 33.77
CA MET A 18 32.67 -29.92 32.85
C MET A 18 33.08 -30.29 31.44
N GLN A 19 32.15 -30.23 30.50
CA GLN A 19 32.48 -30.10 29.09
C GLN A 19 31.51 -29.13 28.44
N SER A 20 32.02 -27.91 28.26
CA SER A 20 31.51 -26.92 27.31
C SER A 20 31.65 -27.46 25.89
N THR A 21 30.58 -27.37 25.10
CA THR A 21 30.65 -27.25 23.64
C THR A 21 29.56 -26.31 23.18
N GLU A 22 30.00 -25.36 22.37
CA GLU A 22 29.29 -24.25 21.78
C GLU A 22 28.16 -24.67 20.83
N ASP A 23 27.40 -23.65 20.41
CA ASP A 23 26.58 -23.57 19.21
C ASP A 23 25.22 -24.29 19.22
N ASN A 24 24.22 -23.58 19.73
CA ASN A 24 22.96 -23.42 19.00
C ASN A 24 22.40 -22.01 19.24
N LYS A 25 22.60 -21.12 18.27
CA LYS A 25 21.72 -19.95 18.10
C LYS A 25 20.34 -20.48 17.72
N GLU A 26 19.54 -20.80 18.73
CA GLU A 26 18.09 -20.90 18.53
C GLU A 26 17.56 -19.48 18.36
N ASP A 27 17.12 -19.16 17.14
CA ASP A 27 16.25 -18.03 16.86
C ASP A 27 14.95 -18.19 17.67
N LYS A 28 14.97 -17.77 18.93
CA LYS A 28 13.78 -17.65 19.76
C LYS A 28 13.26 -16.23 19.66
N ASN A 29 12.45 -15.99 18.63
CA ASN A 29 11.37 -15.01 18.73
C ASN A 29 10.40 -15.51 19.81
N SER A 30 10.75 -15.33 21.09
CA SER A 30 9.87 -15.69 22.20
C SER A 30 8.74 -14.67 22.25
N ILE A 31 7.57 -15.07 21.76
CA ILE A 31 6.34 -14.28 21.88
C ILE A 31 5.93 -14.33 23.36
N THR A 32 6.01 -13.20 24.04
CA THR A 32 5.49 -13.07 25.41
C THR A 32 3.98 -12.86 25.34
N LEU A 33 3.21 -13.90 25.63
CA LEU A 33 1.76 -13.84 25.79
C LEU A 33 1.41 -13.54 27.25
N SER A 34 0.38 -12.72 27.47
CA SER A 34 -0.21 -12.56 28.80
C SER A 34 -0.92 -13.84 29.24
N LEU A 35 -1.08 -14.02 30.55
CA LEU A 35 -1.70 -15.22 31.13
C LEU A 35 -3.11 -15.48 30.56
N LYS A 36 -3.85 -14.40 30.27
CA LYS A 36 -5.20 -14.45 29.71
C LYS A 36 -5.20 -14.92 28.25
N GLU A 37 -4.26 -14.45 27.45
CA GLU A 37 -4.13 -14.86 26.04
C GLU A 37 -3.69 -16.34 25.93
N TYR A 38 -2.90 -16.82 26.89
CA TYR A 38 -2.52 -18.23 26.96
C TYR A 38 -3.70 -19.15 27.32
N GLU A 39 -4.55 -18.74 28.26
CA GLU A 39 -5.77 -19.48 28.62
C GLU A 39 -6.77 -19.52 27.45
N GLU A 40 -6.96 -18.41 26.75
CA GLU A 40 -7.79 -18.35 25.53
C GLU A 40 -7.25 -19.26 24.43
N TYR A 41 -5.94 -19.27 24.20
CA TYR A 41 -5.30 -20.16 23.23
C TYR A 41 -5.48 -21.64 23.60
N LYS A 42 -5.33 -21.98 24.88
CA LYS A 42 -5.53 -23.36 25.37
C LYS A 42 -6.98 -23.81 25.20
N ALA A 43 -7.95 -22.95 25.50
CA ALA A 43 -9.36 -23.22 25.29
C ALA A 43 -9.69 -23.40 23.79
N TYR A 44 -9.14 -22.54 22.93
CA TYR A 44 -9.29 -22.63 21.48
C TYR A 44 -8.70 -23.92 20.89
N LYS A 45 -7.55 -24.38 21.40
CA LYS A 45 -6.95 -25.65 20.99
C LYS A 45 -7.80 -26.85 21.41
N ALA A 46 -8.28 -26.85 22.65
CA ALA A 46 -9.12 -27.93 23.17
C ALA A 46 -10.43 -28.08 22.38
N THR A 47 -11.09 -26.97 22.00
CA THR A 47 -12.32 -27.01 21.19
C THR A 47 -12.06 -27.44 19.75
N ARG A 48 -10.96 -27.00 19.12
CA ARG A 48 -10.58 -27.48 17.77
C ARG A 48 -10.27 -28.96 17.75
N GLU A 49 -9.60 -29.48 18.78
CA GLU A 49 -9.26 -30.90 18.87
C GLU A 49 -10.52 -31.75 19.07
N SER A 50 -11.43 -31.36 19.95
CA SER A 50 -12.71 -32.06 20.16
C SER A 50 -13.61 -32.02 18.94
N ASP A 51 -13.69 -30.89 18.23
CA ASP A 51 -14.50 -30.75 17.01
C ASP A 51 -13.94 -31.59 15.86
N SER A 52 -12.62 -31.78 15.80
CA SER A 52 -11.97 -32.55 14.74
C SER A 52 -12.03 -34.07 14.94
N GLN A 53 -12.22 -34.53 16.18
CA GLN A 53 -12.22 -35.96 16.56
C GLN A 53 -13.59 -36.62 16.32
N ASN A 54 -14.67 -35.84 16.28
CA ASN A 54 -16.05 -36.32 16.14
C ASN A 54 -16.58 -36.32 14.69
N LEU A 55 -15.78 -35.89 13.71
CA LEU A 55 -16.16 -35.79 12.29
C LEU A 55 -15.73 -37.04 11.51
N SER A 56 -16.54 -37.46 10.54
CA SER A 56 -16.17 -38.50 9.57
C SER A 56 -14.94 -38.07 8.76
N ILE A 57 -14.13 -39.02 8.26
CA ILE A 57 -12.92 -38.73 7.47
C ILE A 57 -13.21 -37.74 6.33
N ASN A 58 -14.34 -37.90 5.63
CA ASN A 58 -14.73 -37.01 4.54
C ASN A 58 -15.13 -35.61 5.03
N GLU A 59 -15.76 -35.50 6.19
CA GLU A 59 -16.12 -34.22 6.80
C GLU A 59 -14.88 -33.49 7.33
N ARG A 60 -13.91 -34.24 7.89
CA ARG A 60 -12.62 -33.72 8.33
C ARG A 60 -11.81 -33.19 7.14
N ILE A 61 -11.73 -33.95 6.05
CA ILE A 61 -11.07 -33.51 4.81
C ILE A 61 -11.78 -32.29 4.23
N SER A 62 -13.12 -32.28 4.18
CA SER A 62 -13.88 -31.14 3.63
C SER A 62 -13.68 -29.87 4.46
N LYS A 63 -13.66 -29.99 5.80
CA LYS A 63 -13.40 -28.86 6.71
C LYS A 63 -11.97 -28.36 6.60
N GLU A 64 -10.98 -29.26 6.51
CA GLU A 64 -9.58 -28.90 6.32
C GLU A 64 -9.33 -28.23 4.96
N LEU A 65 -9.96 -28.73 3.89
CA LEU A 65 -9.93 -28.09 2.58
C LEU A 65 -10.60 -26.71 2.60
N ALA A 66 -11.73 -26.55 3.28
CA ALA A 66 -12.39 -25.25 3.43
C ALA A 66 -11.53 -24.27 4.24
N ASP A 67 -10.94 -24.70 5.35
CA ASP A 67 -10.05 -23.88 6.19
C ASP A 67 -8.79 -23.45 5.42
N THR A 68 -8.17 -24.37 4.68
CA THR A 68 -6.98 -24.05 3.85
C THR A 68 -7.31 -23.11 2.71
N GLN A 69 -8.46 -23.29 2.06
CA GLN A 69 -8.94 -22.37 1.03
C GLN A 69 -9.23 -20.98 1.60
N ALA A 70 -9.92 -20.89 2.73
CA ALA A 70 -10.20 -19.60 3.39
C ALA A 70 -8.90 -18.87 3.77
N ARG A 71 -7.89 -19.60 4.26
CA ARG A 71 -6.58 -19.03 4.57
C ARG A 71 -5.87 -18.51 3.31
N LEU A 72 -5.92 -19.26 2.20
CA LEU A 72 -5.35 -18.84 0.93
C LEU A 72 -6.05 -17.60 0.36
N GLU A 73 -7.37 -17.50 0.50
CA GLU A 73 -8.15 -16.32 0.09
C GLU A 73 -7.76 -15.09 0.90
N GLU A 74 -7.58 -15.23 2.21
CA GLU A 74 -7.11 -14.15 3.07
C GLU A 74 -5.68 -13.71 2.72
N GLU A 75 -4.77 -14.66 2.52
CA GLU A 75 -3.39 -14.37 2.13
C GLU A 75 -3.32 -13.63 0.78
N ASN A 76 -4.08 -14.10 -0.22
CA ASN A 76 -4.17 -13.44 -1.51
C ASN A 76 -4.73 -12.02 -1.40
N LYS A 77 -5.73 -11.81 -0.54
CA LYS A 77 -6.29 -10.49 -0.27
C LYS A 77 -5.23 -9.55 0.33
N LEU A 78 -4.48 -10.01 1.32
CA LEU A 78 -3.40 -9.24 1.93
C LEU A 78 -2.29 -8.91 0.91
N LEU A 79 -1.90 -9.87 0.08
CA LEU A 79 -0.89 -9.67 -0.96
C LEU A 79 -1.35 -8.64 -2.00
N SER A 80 -2.62 -8.69 -2.40
CA SER A 80 -3.20 -7.73 -3.34
C SER A 80 -3.22 -6.31 -2.78
N GLU A 81 -3.55 -6.15 -1.50
CA GLU A 81 -3.58 -4.85 -0.84
C GLU A 81 -2.15 -4.30 -0.65
N ALA A 82 -1.18 -5.15 -0.29
CA ALA A 82 0.22 -4.76 -0.20
C ALA A 82 0.77 -4.30 -1.56
N SER A 83 0.43 -5.02 -2.64
CA SER A 83 0.81 -4.65 -4.01
C SER A 83 0.21 -3.30 -4.41
N ARG A 84 -1.06 -3.07 -4.07
CA ARG A 84 -1.78 -1.81 -4.32
C ARG A 84 -1.16 -0.64 -3.59
N ILE A 85 -0.80 -0.80 -2.31
CA ILE A 85 -0.10 0.22 -1.51
C ILE A 85 1.24 0.57 -2.16
N ASN A 86 2.02 -0.45 -2.55
CA ASN A 86 3.33 -0.24 -3.16
C ASN A 86 3.23 0.48 -4.52
N GLU A 87 2.21 0.16 -5.33
CA GLU A 87 1.96 0.86 -6.59
C GLU A 87 1.64 2.35 -6.35
N ILE A 88 0.78 2.65 -5.38
CA ILE A 88 0.44 4.04 -5.02
C ILE A 88 1.69 4.79 -4.53
N ASP A 89 2.49 4.20 -3.64
CA ASP A 89 3.72 4.84 -3.15
C ASP A 89 4.71 5.09 -4.29
N THR A 90 4.84 4.14 -5.22
CA THR A 90 5.70 4.28 -6.40
C THR A 90 5.22 5.41 -7.32
N LEU A 91 3.91 5.50 -7.57
CA LEU A 91 3.31 6.58 -8.36
C LEU A 91 3.48 7.92 -7.67
N ALA A 92 3.23 7.98 -6.37
CA ALA A 92 3.40 9.18 -5.57
C ALA A 92 4.84 9.69 -5.64
N ARG A 93 5.82 8.82 -5.44
CA ARG A 93 7.25 9.17 -5.49
C ARG A 93 7.70 9.67 -6.85
N LYS A 94 7.13 9.16 -7.94
CA LYS A 94 7.50 9.53 -9.32
C LYS A 94 6.80 10.79 -9.82
N HIS A 95 5.55 11.00 -9.42
CA HIS A 95 4.66 11.95 -10.09
C HIS A 95 4.14 13.07 -9.18
N LEU A 96 4.27 12.94 -7.86
CA LEU A 96 3.94 14.00 -6.90
C LEU A 96 5.19 14.78 -6.47
N SER A 97 4.95 15.89 -5.77
CA SER A 97 6.02 16.69 -5.17
C SER A 97 6.61 15.99 -3.95
N SER A 98 7.83 16.39 -3.56
CA SER A 98 8.55 15.85 -2.39
C SER A 98 7.74 15.94 -1.08
N HIS A 99 6.78 16.88 -0.99
CA HIS A 99 5.90 17.03 0.17
C HIS A 99 5.04 15.79 0.46
N PHE A 100 4.76 14.98 -0.55
CA PHE A 100 3.98 13.74 -0.44
C PHE A 100 4.87 12.50 -0.31
N ASN A 101 6.17 12.66 -0.05
CA ASN A 101 7.08 11.54 0.18
C ASN A 101 6.76 10.84 1.51
N LYS A 102 6.49 9.53 1.43
CA LYS A 102 6.19 8.68 2.58
C LYS A 102 7.24 8.77 3.68
N GLU A 103 8.52 8.65 3.36
CA GLU A 103 9.59 8.63 4.37
C GLU A 103 9.70 9.97 5.12
N THR A 104 9.51 11.07 4.39
CA THR A 104 9.53 12.42 4.98
C THR A 104 8.32 12.65 5.89
N LEU A 105 7.15 12.13 5.53
CA LEU A 105 5.94 12.27 6.33
C LEU A 105 5.94 11.33 7.54
N LEU A 106 6.48 10.11 7.40
CA LEU A 106 6.68 9.19 8.52
C LEU A 106 7.65 9.78 9.55
N ALA A 107 8.75 10.38 9.09
CA ALA A 107 9.71 11.05 9.99
C ALA A 107 9.09 12.23 10.77
N LYS A 108 8.04 12.86 10.23
CA LYS A 108 7.27 13.91 10.90
C LYS A 108 6.21 13.38 11.87
N GLY A 109 6.03 12.06 11.96
CA GLY A 109 5.09 11.42 12.87
C GLY A 109 3.67 11.24 12.32
N TYR A 110 3.46 11.43 11.00
CA TYR A 110 2.15 11.15 10.41
C TYR A 110 1.90 9.64 10.30
N LEU A 111 0.64 9.23 10.47
CA LEU A 111 0.22 7.84 10.32
C LEU A 111 0.29 7.42 8.85
N LEU A 112 0.76 6.19 8.59
CA LEU A 112 0.85 5.65 7.23
C LEU A 112 -0.48 5.69 6.48
N LYS A 113 -1.59 5.42 7.18
CA LYS A 113 -2.94 5.46 6.62
C LYS A 113 -3.26 6.84 6.04
N ASP A 114 -2.98 7.90 6.80
CA ASP A 114 -3.28 9.27 6.42
C ASP A 114 -2.36 9.74 5.29
N ILE A 115 -1.09 9.33 5.32
CA ILE A 115 -0.13 9.56 4.23
C ILE A 115 -0.63 8.94 2.93
N MET A 116 -1.02 7.66 2.97
CA MET A 116 -1.54 6.95 1.79
C MET A 116 -2.81 7.61 1.25
N GLN A 117 -3.70 8.04 2.13
CA GLN A 117 -4.93 8.73 1.75
C GLN A 117 -4.64 10.10 1.09
N ALA A 118 -3.72 10.87 1.66
CA ALA A 118 -3.28 12.15 1.09
C ALA A 118 -2.62 11.96 -0.29
N GLN A 119 -1.72 10.98 -0.43
CA GLN A 119 -1.11 10.64 -1.71
C GLN A 119 -2.14 10.26 -2.77
N ARG A 120 -3.14 9.45 -2.41
CA ARG A 120 -4.23 9.06 -3.32
C ARG A 120 -5.05 10.28 -3.78
N ARG A 121 -5.44 11.14 -2.84
CA ARG A 121 -6.21 12.36 -3.15
C ARG A 121 -5.43 13.32 -4.04
N GLU A 122 -4.14 13.46 -3.79
CA GLU A 122 -3.28 14.34 -4.58
C GLU A 122 -3.04 13.78 -5.99
N LEU A 123 -2.86 12.46 -6.13
CA LEU A 123 -2.79 11.80 -7.45
C LEU A 123 -4.06 12.08 -8.27
N VAL A 124 -5.22 11.95 -7.64
CA VAL A 124 -6.51 12.25 -8.28
C VAL A 124 -6.58 13.72 -8.67
N ARG A 125 -6.27 14.63 -7.75
CA ARG A 125 -6.31 16.09 -8.00
C ARG A 125 -5.45 16.50 -9.19
N LYS A 126 -4.29 15.87 -9.37
CA LYS A 126 -3.32 16.25 -10.41
C LYS A 126 -3.58 15.59 -11.77
N TYR A 127 -4.10 14.37 -11.80
CA TYR A 127 -4.18 13.56 -13.02
C TYR A 127 -5.61 13.22 -13.47
N VAL A 128 -6.63 13.62 -12.72
CA VAL A 128 -8.04 13.46 -13.10
C VAL A 128 -8.65 14.84 -13.33
N PRO A 129 -9.29 15.10 -14.49
CA PRO A 129 -10.01 16.34 -14.74
C PRO A 129 -11.10 16.59 -13.69
N ALA A 130 -11.32 17.86 -13.34
CA ALA A 130 -12.31 18.24 -12.34
C ALA A 130 -13.74 17.82 -12.72
N GLU A 131 -14.03 17.76 -14.02
CA GLU A 131 -15.31 17.30 -14.57
C GLU A 131 -15.56 15.82 -14.27
N ASP A 132 -14.53 14.98 -14.45
CA ASP A 132 -14.60 13.54 -14.18
C ASP A 132 -14.71 13.27 -12.68
N ILE A 133 -13.99 14.05 -11.86
CA ILE A 133 -14.12 14.01 -10.40
C ILE A 133 -15.56 14.37 -10.01
N GLN A 134 -16.11 15.44 -10.57
CA GLN A 134 -17.49 15.86 -10.29
C GLN A 134 -18.51 14.82 -10.77
N ALA A 135 -18.29 14.17 -11.91
CA ALA A 135 -19.19 13.15 -12.43
C ALA A 135 -19.23 11.90 -11.54
N ILE A 136 -18.08 11.46 -11.04
CA ILE A 136 -17.94 10.22 -10.27
C ILE A 136 -18.25 10.46 -8.78
N ALA A 137 -17.67 11.49 -8.18
CA ALA A 137 -17.80 11.78 -6.76
C ALA A 137 -18.96 12.72 -6.41
N LYS A 138 -19.60 13.35 -7.40
CA LYS A 138 -20.61 14.41 -7.21
C LYS A 138 -20.07 15.67 -6.50
N VAL A 139 -18.77 15.73 -6.25
CA VAL A 139 -18.04 16.79 -5.54
C VAL A 139 -16.83 17.18 -6.38
N ARG A 140 -16.47 18.47 -6.39
CA ARG A 140 -15.28 18.96 -7.11
C ARG A 140 -13.99 18.82 -6.30
N ASP A 141 -14.09 18.96 -4.99
CA ASP A 141 -12.95 18.92 -4.09
C ASP A 141 -12.55 17.49 -3.74
N THR A 142 -11.24 17.22 -3.77
CA THR A 142 -10.68 15.89 -3.46
C THR A 142 -10.47 15.67 -1.95
N SER A 143 -10.63 16.71 -1.14
CA SER A 143 -10.30 16.74 0.30
C SER A 143 -11.09 15.76 1.15
N HIS A 144 -12.30 15.40 0.72
CA HIS A 144 -13.20 14.49 1.47
C HIS A 144 -13.50 13.19 0.71
N LEU A 145 -12.75 12.91 -0.36
CA LEU A 145 -12.90 11.68 -1.12
C LEU A 145 -12.28 10.51 -0.37
N ASP A 146 -13.07 9.47 -0.13
CA ASP A 146 -12.68 8.25 0.59
C ASP A 146 -13.35 7.00 0.02
N GLY A 147 -12.86 5.84 0.49
CA GLY A 147 -13.46 4.54 0.19
C GLY A 147 -13.32 4.12 -1.28
N GLU A 148 -14.40 3.57 -1.82
CA GLU A 148 -14.46 3.00 -3.18
C GLU A 148 -14.42 4.08 -4.26
N VAL A 149 -15.06 5.23 -4.03
CA VAL A 149 -15.06 6.36 -4.97
C VAL A 149 -13.64 6.88 -5.20
N LEU A 150 -12.87 7.05 -4.11
CA LEU A 150 -11.46 7.42 -4.21
C LEU A 150 -10.67 6.36 -4.99
N GLU A 151 -11.00 5.08 -4.84
CA GLU A 151 -10.30 4.02 -5.57
C GLU A 151 -10.57 4.06 -7.08
N GLN A 152 -11.82 4.23 -7.48
CA GLN A 152 -12.18 4.37 -8.88
C GLN A 152 -11.44 5.55 -9.53
N LEU A 153 -11.38 6.69 -8.81
CA LEU A 153 -10.65 7.88 -9.26
C LEU A 153 -9.14 7.67 -9.31
N VAL A 154 -8.55 6.95 -8.36
CA VAL A 154 -7.12 6.58 -8.40
C VAL A 154 -6.82 5.70 -9.61
N ASN A 155 -7.71 4.76 -9.94
CA ASN A 155 -7.55 3.93 -11.15
C ASN A 155 -7.65 4.75 -12.43
N LEU A 156 -8.56 5.73 -12.47
CA LEU A 156 -8.63 6.69 -13.59
C LEU A 156 -7.35 7.53 -13.69
N ALA A 157 -6.82 8.02 -12.56
CA ALA A 157 -5.54 8.72 -12.49
C ALA A 157 -4.40 7.87 -13.06
N LYS A 158 -4.32 6.59 -12.70
CA LYS A 158 -3.33 5.63 -13.25
C LYS A 158 -3.41 5.53 -14.78
N VAL A 159 -4.61 5.44 -15.33
CA VAL A 159 -4.84 5.38 -16.78
C VAL A 159 -4.38 6.67 -17.45
N ASN A 160 -4.70 7.83 -16.88
CA ASN A 160 -4.32 9.13 -17.43
C ASN A 160 -2.81 9.35 -17.39
N ILE A 161 -2.14 8.97 -16.29
CA ILE A 161 -0.67 8.97 -16.19
C ILE A 161 -0.06 8.12 -17.32
N LYS A 162 -0.56 6.89 -17.51
CA LYS A 162 -0.08 6.00 -18.59
C LYS A 162 -0.27 6.62 -19.98
N LYS A 163 -1.44 7.21 -20.25
CA LYS A 163 -1.73 7.90 -21.52
C LYS A 163 -0.77 9.07 -21.76
N ARG A 164 -0.49 9.89 -20.74
CA ARG A 164 0.45 11.02 -20.84
C ARG A 164 1.88 10.58 -21.11
N ILE A 165 2.35 9.52 -20.43
CA ILE A 165 3.68 8.94 -20.69
C ILE A 165 3.77 8.44 -22.14
N GLN A 166 2.75 7.72 -22.62
CA GLN A 166 2.70 7.23 -24.00
C GLN A 166 2.74 8.38 -25.02
N ALA A 167 1.92 9.42 -24.83
CA ALA A 167 1.92 10.60 -25.70
C ALA A 167 3.29 11.28 -25.77
N THR A 168 3.99 11.38 -24.62
CA THR A 168 5.34 11.97 -24.56
C THR A 168 6.37 11.10 -25.30
N SER A 169 6.29 9.78 -25.19
CA SER A 169 7.20 8.86 -25.88
C SER A 169 7.05 8.91 -27.42
N ILE A 170 5.83 9.08 -27.92
CA ILE A 170 5.52 9.15 -29.36
C ILE A 170 5.92 10.49 -29.97
N SER A 171 5.82 11.60 -29.21
CA SER A 171 6.21 12.95 -29.66
C SER A 171 7.73 13.13 -29.82
N SER A 172 8.56 12.17 -29.41
CA SER A 172 10.04 12.27 -29.49
C SER A 172 10.62 12.18 -30.90
N LYS A 173 9.81 11.86 -31.93
CA LYS A 173 10.28 11.67 -33.33
C LYS A 173 9.53 12.48 -34.40
N GLY A 174 8.66 13.41 -34.04
CA GLY A 174 7.94 14.21 -35.04
C GLY A 174 7.50 15.55 -34.45
N GLU A 175 7.76 16.61 -35.23
CA GLU A 175 7.31 18.00 -35.09
C GLU A 175 6.62 18.38 -33.79
N ILE A 176 7.17 19.41 -33.12
CA ILE A 176 6.53 20.15 -32.02
C ILE A 176 5.25 20.80 -32.54
N LYS A 177 4.20 20.03 -32.71
CA LYS A 177 2.83 20.55 -32.74
C LYS A 177 2.49 20.81 -31.28
N LEU A 178 2.59 22.08 -30.89
CA LEU A 178 1.92 22.66 -29.74
C LEU A 178 0.41 22.47 -29.93
N ASN A 179 -0.06 21.24 -29.78
CA ASN A 179 -1.45 20.99 -29.51
C ASN A 179 -1.67 21.60 -28.14
N LEU A 180 -2.29 22.79 -28.08
CA LEU A 180 -2.81 23.35 -26.84
C LEU A 180 -3.82 22.32 -26.30
N THR A 181 -3.34 21.39 -25.50
CA THR A 181 -4.20 20.47 -24.77
C THR A 181 -4.98 21.32 -23.77
N ASN A 182 -6.27 21.01 -23.60
CA ASN A 182 -7.13 21.59 -22.56
C ASN A 182 -6.70 21.09 -21.16
N GLU A 183 -5.41 20.91 -20.92
CA GLU A 183 -4.91 20.62 -19.59
C GLU A 183 -4.76 21.96 -18.86
N ASP A 184 -5.41 22.09 -17.70
CA ASP A 184 -5.33 23.25 -16.79
C ASP A 184 -3.97 23.29 -16.07
N ILE A 185 -2.90 23.18 -16.85
CA ILE A 185 -1.53 23.26 -16.37
C ILE A 185 -1.12 24.71 -16.56
N SER A 186 -0.94 25.43 -15.45
CA SER A 186 -0.51 26.83 -15.43
C SER A 186 0.73 26.97 -14.53
N ILE A 187 1.71 27.76 -14.95
CA ILE A 187 2.89 28.08 -14.10
C ILE A 187 2.50 28.91 -12.86
N LEU A 188 1.27 29.42 -12.82
CA LEU A 188 0.71 30.13 -11.67
C LEU A 188 0.23 29.18 -10.56
N ASP A 189 0.08 27.87 -10.83
CA ASP A 189 -0.24 26.88 -9.78
C ASP A 189 0.97 26.69 -8.84
N PRO A 190 0.83 26.94 -7.52
CA PRO A 190 1.89 26.72 -6.54
C PRO A 190 2.47 25.29 -6.52
N ASN A 191 1.73 24.32 -7.04
CA ASN A 191 2.13 22.91 -7.10
C ASN A 191 2.66 22.49 -8.48
N PHE A 192 2.84 23.44 -9.40
CA PHE A 192 3.33 23.14 -10.74
C PHE A 192 4.79 22.67 -10.71
N SER A 193 5.01 21.48 -11.23
CA SER A 193 6.35 20.91 -11.43
C SER A 193 6.37 20.25 -12.82
N PRO A 194 6.98 20.89 -13.83
CA PRO A 194 6.99 20.38 -15.20
C PRO A 194 7.80 19.09 -15.28
N GLN A 195 7.28 18.08 -15.98
CA GLN A 195 8.01 16.82 -16.22
C GLN A 195 8.77 16.82 -17.55
N ASN A 196 8.40 17.71 -18.48
CA ASN A 196 9.07 17.86 -19.76
C ASN A 196 9.07 19.33 -20.23
N PHE A 197 9.90 19.66 -21.23
CA PHE A 197 10.01 21.03 -21.76
C PHE A 197 8.73 21.50 -22.47
N ASN A 198 7.95 20.57 -23.01
CA ASN A 198 6.69 20.89 -23.69
C ASN A 198 5.62 21.37 -22.69
N GLU A 199 5.50 20.69 -21.54
CA GLU A 199 4.62 21.04 -20.43
C GLU A 199 4.99 22.39 -19.84
N PHE A 200 6.28 22.68 -19.74
CA PHE A 200 6.74 24.00 -19.34
C PHE A 200 6.25 25.09 -20.31
N ASN A 201 6.43 24.89 -21.61
CA ASN A 201 5.97 25.87 -22.62
C ASN A 201 4.44 26.01 -22.66
N ILE A 202 3.70 24.90 -22.54
CA ILE A 202 2.24 24.89 -22.45
C ILE A 202 1.78 25.66 -21.20
N SER A 203 2.44 25.46 -20.05
CA SER A 203 2.10 26.14 -18.80
C SER A 203 2.27 27.66 -18.88
N ILE A 204 3.28 28.13 -19.62
CA ILE A 204 3.51 29.57 -19.88
C ILE A 204 2.40 30.12 -20.77
N ALA A 205 2.05 29.41 -21.84
CA ALA A 205 0.98 29.83 -22.75
C ALA A 205 -0.38 29.90 -22.05
N ASN A 206 -0.67 28.94 -21.18
CA ASN A 206 -1.89 28.89 -20.37
C ASN A 206 -1.94 30.02 -19.33
N ALA A 207 -0.85 30.26 -18.58
CA ALA A 207 -0.79 31.38 -17.64
C ALA A 207 -0.96 32.74 -18.33
N TYR A 208 -0.41 32.91 -19.53
CA TYR A 208 -0.65 34.11 -20.32
C TYR A 208 -2.12 34.26 -20.73
N LYS A 209 -2.77 33.16 -21.13
CA LYS A 209 -4.20 33.12 -21.48
C LYS A 209 -5.08 33.45 -20.27
N GLU A 210 -4.78 32.90 -19.10
CA GLU A 210 -5.46 33.20 -17.83
C GLU A 210 -5.34 34.69 -17.49
N ARG A 211 -4.12 35.24 -17.48
CA ARG A 211 -3.87 36.64 -17.15
C ARG A 211 -4.52 37.60 -18.15
N ARG A 212 -4.54 37.23 -19.43
CA ARG A 212 -5.28 37.96 -20.46
C ARG A 212 -6.78 37.95 -20.18
N ASN A 213 -7.35 36.81 -19.82
CA ASN A 213 -8.77 36.69 -19.51
C ASN A 213 -9.14 37.50 -18.25
N GLU A 214 -8.30 37.49 -17.21
CA GLU A 214 -8.47 38.32 -16.02
C GLU A 214 -8.47 39.82 -16.36
N PHE A 215 -7.52 40.27 -17.18
CA PHE A 215 -7.45 41.66 -17.62
C PHE A 215 -8.75 42.13 -18.29
N TYR A 216 -9.30 41.34 -19.22
CA TYR A 216 -10.56 41.68 -19.89
C TYR A 216 -11.78 41.53 -18.98
N LYS A 217 -11.76 40.66 -17.97
CA LYS A 217 -12.81 40.57 -16.94
C LYS A 217 -12.83 41.82 -16.05
N LEU A 218 -11.67 42.27 -15.58
CA LEU A 218 -11.55 43.51 -14.79
C LEU A 218 -11.99 44.75 -15.58
N GLY A 219 -11.68 44.80 -16.88
CA GLY A 219 -12.12 45.89 -17.76
C GLY A 219 -13.64 46.03 -17.87
N LYS A 220 -14.37 44.91 -17.86
CA LYS A 220 -15.85 44.90 -17.91
C LYS A 220 -16.51 45.28 -16.58
N GLN A 221 -15.85 45.04 -15.44
CA GLN A 221 -16.38 45.42 -14.12
C GLN A 221 -16.19 46.92 -13.80
N LYS A 222 -15.24 47.61 -14.43
CA LYS A 222 -15.04 49.06 -14.26
C LYS A 222 -16.01 49.93 -15.07
N THR A 223 -16.80 49.33 -15.96
CA THR A 223 -17.74 50.03 -16.85
C THR A 223 -19.21 49.77 -16.50
N ALA A 224 -19.49 49.21 -15.32
CA ALA A 224 -20.83 49.09 -14.73
C ALA A 224 -20.91 49.98 -13.48
#